data_AF-A0A497B9W5-F1
#
_entry.id   AF-A0A497B9W5-F1
#
_cell.length_a   1.000
_cell.length_b   1.000
_cell.length_c   1.000
_cell.angle_alpha   90.00
_cell.angle_beta   90.00
_cell.angle_gamma   90.00
#
_symmetry.space_group_name_H-M   'P 1'
#
loop_
_entity.id
_entity.type
_entity.pdbx_description
1 polymer ?
#
loop_
_entity_poly.entity_id
_entity_poly.type
_entity_poly.pdbx_seq_one_letter_code
_entity_poly.pdbx_strand_id
1 'polypeptide(L)'
;MANKIIIVKGSPRKNGNSAILAEQVAAGAEAVGAEVESFYLHGMDIQPCDACDACQGVADLDCVIEDDMQILYPKLREADAVVYASPIYWFTVSAQMKLFMDRCYGLGGDSDEIEYHALAG
;
A
#
# COMPACT_ATOMS: atom_id res chain seq x y z
N MET A 1 4.19 20.68 -9.29
CA MET A 1 3.37 19.46 -9.46
C MET A 1 2.47 19.37 -8.25
N ALA A 2 1.23 18.89 -8.39
CA ALA A 2 0.37 18.63 -7.23
C ALA A 2 0.91 17.39 -6.49
N ASN A 3 0.90 17.40 -5.16
CA ASN A 3 1.30 16.22 -4.38
C ASN A 3 0.28 15.11 -4.59
N LYS A 4 0.72 13.88 -4.85
CA LYS A 4 -0.15 12.71 -4.99
C LYS A 4 -0.18 11.91 -3.69
N ILE A 5 -1.36 11.77 -3.11
CA ILE A 5 -1.57 11.08 -1.84
C ILE A 5 -2.47 9.87 -2.06
N ILE A 6 -1.98 8.70 -1.65
CA ILE A 6 -2.77 7.47 -1.63
C ILE A 6 -3.27 7.21 -0.22
N ILE A 7 -4.56 7.00 -0.06
CA ILE A 7 -5.16 6.65 1.21
C ILE A 7 -5.67 5.20 1.13
N VAL A 8 -5.18 4.33 2.01
CA VAL A 8 -5.69 2.95 2.12
C VAL A 8 -6.50 2.80 3.40
N LYS A 9 -7.73 2.29 3.26
CA LYS A 9 -8.70 2.10 4.34
C LYS A 9 -8.77 0.61 4.68
N GLY A 10 -8.23 0.23 5.84
CA GLY A 10 -8.16 -1.15 6.32
C GLY A 10 -9.36 -1.61 7.16
N SER A 11 -10.23 -0.69 7.58
CA SER A 11 -11.44 -1.03 8.33
C SER A 11 -12.41 -1.86 7.46
N PRO A 12 -13.00 -2.97 7.94
CA PRO A 12 -14.11 -3.62 7.23
C PRO A 12 -15.37 -2.74 7.20
N ARG A 13 -15.49 -1.78 8.12
CA ARG A 13 -16.63 -0.83 8.15
C ARG A 13 -16.34 0.34 7.21
N LYS A 14 -17.05 0.39 6.07
CA LYS A 14 -16.92 1.45 5.04
C LYS A 14 -17.13 2.87 5.60
N ASN A 15 -18.03 3.02 6.57
CA ASN A 15 -18.39 4.31 7.17
C ASN A 15 -18.01 4.37 8.67
N GLY A 16 -16.96 3.66 9.08
CA GLY A 16 -16.48 3.68 10.47
C GLY A 16 -15.54 4.84 10.77
N ASN A 17 -15.13 4.98 12.03
CA ASN A 17 -14.28 6.09 12.51
C ASN A 17 -12.99 6.27 11.69
N SER A 18 -12.25 5.20 11.39
CA SER A 18 -11.02 5.29 10.60
C SER A 18 -11.30 5.78 9.17
N ALA A 19 -12.43 5.40 8.58
CA ALA A 19 -12.83 5.90 7.26
C ALA A 19 -13.19 7.39 7.34
N ILE A 20 -13.98 7.80 8.33
CA ILE A 20 -14.32 9.22 8.54
C ILE A 20 -13.07 10.08 8.70
N LEU A 21 -12.10 9.64 9.51
CA LEU A 21 -10.83 10.35 9.69
C LEU A 21 -10.02 10.40 8.38
N ALA A 22 -10.02 9.31 7.61
CA ALA A 22 -9.38 9.28 6.29
C ALA A 22 -10.00 10.30 5.32
N GLU A 23 -11.32 10.43 5.30
CA GLU A 23 -12.01 11.44 4.48
C GLU A 23 -11.68 12.88 4.95
N GLN A 24 -11.44 13.11 6.24
CA GLN A 24 -10.97 14.42 6.72
C GLN A 24 -9.54 14.72 6.25
N VAL A 25 -8.66 13.71 6.21
CA VAL A 25 -7.30 13.85 5.65
C VAL A 25 -7.37 14.16 4.16
N ALA A 26 -8.21 13.44 3.41
CA ALA A 26 -8.44 13.69 1.99
C ALA A 26 -8.90 15.13 1.74
N ALA A 27 -9.96 15.57 2.43
CA ALA A 27 -10.50 16.92 2.28
C ALA A 27 -9.48 18.02 2.61
N GLY A 28 -8.65 17.82 3.65
CA GLY A 28 -7.60 18.77 4.01
C GLY A 28 -6.48 18.86 2.96
N ALA A 29 -6.08 17.72 2.41
CA ALA A 29 -5.06 17.66 1.36
C ALA A 29 -5.55 18.24 0.03
N GLU A 30 -6.76 17.90 -0.39
CA GLU A 30 -7.41 18.46 -1.59
C GLU A 30 -7.57 19.98 -1.48
N ALA A 31 -7.91 20.50 -0.30
CA ALA A 31 -8.05 21.94 -0.06
C ALA A 31 -6.76 22.75 -0.28
N VAL A 32 -5.58 22.10 -0.21
CA VAL A 32 -4.28 22.72 -0.51
C VAL A 32 -3.72 22.31 -1.87
N GLY A 33 -4.54 21.65 -2.70
CA GLY A 33 -4.22 21.32 -4.09
C GLY A 33 -3.50 19.98 -4.29
N ALA A 34 -3.56 19.05 -3.34
CA ALA A 34 -3.09 17.68 -3.55
C ALA A 34 -4.11 16.85 -4.35
N GLU A 35 -3.62 15.88 -5.11
CA GLU A 35 -4.44 14.83 -5.73
C GLU A 35 -4.55 13.65 -4.76
N VAL A 36 -5.77 13.27 -4.39
CA VAL A 36 -6.00 12.19 -3.42
C VAL A 36 -6.76 11.04 -4.09
N GLU A 37 -6.27 9.83 -3.91
CA GLU A 37 -6.97 8.60 -4.31
C GLU A 37 -7.11 7.67 -3.10
N SER A 38 -8.30 7.09 -2.91
CA SER A 38 -8.63 6.26 -1.75
C SER A 38 -9.01 4.83 -2.13
N PHE A 39 -8.46 3.85 -1.41
CA PHE A 39 -8.72 2.42 -1.61
C PHE A 39 -9.34 1.78 -0.37
N TYR A 40 -10.35 0.94 -0.58
CA TYR A 40 -10.99 0.17 0.49
C TYR A 40 -10.50 -1.27 0.45
N LEU A 41 -9.52 -1.59 1.29
CA LEU A 41 -8.78 -2.86 1.23
C LEU A 41 -9.68 -4.09 1.48
N HIS A 42 -10.74 -3.95 2.28
CA HIS A 42 -11.66 -5.07 2.53
C HIS A 42 -12.58 -5.38 1.34
N GLY A 43 -12.60 -4.55 0.30
CA GLY A 43 -13.28 -4.82 -0.96
C GLY A 43 -12.35 -5.27 -2.08
N MET A 44 -11.07 -5.49 -1.77
CA MET A 44 -10.05 -5.92 -2.73
C MET A 44 -9.64 -7.36 -2.44
N ASP A 45 -9.31 -8.12 -3.48
CA ASP A 45 -8.68 -9.42 -3.37
C ASP A 45 -7.16 -9.24 -3.30
N ILE A 46 -6.62 -9.31 -2.08
CA ILE A 46 -5.19 -9.20 -1.82
C ILE A 46 -4.75 -10.47 -1.11
N GLN A 47 -3.92 -11.25 -1.77
CA GLN A 47 -3.37 -12.48 -1.23
C GLN A 47 -2.20 -12.16 -0.28
N PRO A 48 -1.95 -13.01 0.75
CA PRO A 48 -0.78 -12.86 1.60
C PRO A 48 0.52 -12.94 0.78
N CYS A 49 1.62 -12.45 1.36
CA CYS A 49 2.94 -12.65 0.80
C CYS A 49 3.38 -14.12 1.02
N ASP A 50 3.91 -14.76 -0.02
CA ASP A 50 4.44 -16.13 0.05
C ASP A 50 5.93 -16.21 0.44
N ALA A 51 6.59 -15.06 0.65
CA ALA A 51 8.02 -14.96 0.94
C ALA A 51 8.91 -15.73 -0.08
N CYS A 52 8.51 -15.71 -1.36
CA CYS A 52 9.23 -16.38 -2.43
C CYS A 52 10.39 -15.56 -3.01
N ASP A 53 10.52 -14.29 -2.60
CA ASP A 53 11.54 -13.32 -3.01
C ASP A 53 11.69 -13.10 -4.53
N ALA A 54 10.73 -13.56 -5.34
CA ALA A 54 10.76 -13.38 -6.79
C ALA A 54 10.79 -11.90 -7.21
N CYS A 55 10.14 -11.02 -6.45
CA CYS A 55 10.14 -9.56 -6.66
C CYS A 55 11.47 -8.87 -6.33
N GLN A 56 12.36 -9.54 -5.59
CA GLN A 56 13.67 -9.01 -5.21
C GLN A 56 14.78 -9.47 -6.17
N GLY A 57 14.51 -10.47 -7.02
CA GLY A 57 15.49 -11.02 -7.96
C GLY A 57 15.60 -10.27 -9.29
N VAL A 58 14.74 -9.30 -9.56
CA VAL A 58 14.66 -8.60 -10.85
C VAL A 58 14.36 -7.12 -10.61
N ALA A 59 15.12 -6.25 -11.28
CA ALA A 59 14.93 -4.81 -11.18
C ALA A 59 13.57 -4.41 -11.74
N ASP A 60 12.92 -3.46 -11.07
CA ASP A 60 11.62 -2.89 -11.41
C ASP A 60 10.47 -3.92 -11.46
N LEU A 61 10.64 -5.10 -10.86
CA LEU A 61 9.62 -6.14 -10.80
C LEU A 61 8.81 -6.04 -9.50
N ASP A 62 7.49 -5.85 -9.64
CA ASP A 62 6.56 -5.98 -8.52
C ASP A 62 6.38 -7.44 -8.08
N CYS A 63 5.56 -7.66 -7.04
CA CYS A 63 5.17 -9.01 -6.67
C CYS A 63 4.54 -9.76 -7.86
N VAL A 64 4.98 -11.00 -8.06
CA VAL A 64 4.51 -11.89 -9.14
C VAL A 64 3.12 -12.48 -8.91
N ILE A 65 2.55 -12.29 -7.71
CA ILE A 65 1.19 -12.75 -7.41
C ILE A 65 0.19 -11.83 -8.11
N GLU A 66 -0.63 -12.41 -8.99
CA GLU A 66 -1.67 -11.72 -9.75
C GLU A 66 -2.93 -11.54 -8.89
N ASP A 67 -3.03 -10.38 -8.24
CA ASP A 67 -4.17 -9.97 -7.41
C ASP A 67 -4.36 -8.43 -7.46
N ASP A 68 -5.24 -7.87 -6.65
CA ASP A 68 -5.54 -6.43 -6.70
C ASP A 68 -4.37 -5.52 -6.26
N MET A 69 -3.26 -6.08 -5.73
CA MET A 69 -2.04 -5.27 -5.51
C MET A 69 -1.47 -4.74 -6.82
N GLN A 70 -1.70 -5.42 -7.96
CA GLN A 70 -1.24 -4.97 -9.28
C GLN A 70 -1.83 -3.61 -9.67
N ILE A 71 -3.01 -3.27 -9.15
CA ILE A 71 -3.64 -1.95 -9.34
C ILE A 71 -2.94 -0.89 -8.47
N LEU A 72 -2.44 -1.29 -7.30
CA LEU A 72 -1.87 -0.39 -6.30
C LEU A 72 -0.40 -0.07 -6.56
N TYR A 73 0.42 -1.03 -7.00
CA TYR A 73 1.85 -0.83 -7.21
C TYR A 73 2.22 0.42 -8.04
N PRO A 74 1.67 0.65 -9.25
CA PRO A 74 1.98 1.85 -10.02
C PRO A 74 1.56 3.14 -9.30
N LYS A 75 0.42 3.11 -8.59
CA LYS A 75 -0.09 4.28 -7.87
C LYS A 75 0.77 4.62 -6.65
N LEU A 76 1.29 3.61 -5.97
CA LEU A 76 2.18 3.76 -4.82
C LEU A 76 3.55 4.30 -5.25
N ARG A 77 4.06 3.90 -6.42
CA ARG A 77 5.30 4.48 -6.98
C ARG A 77 5.19 5.94 -7.35
N GLU A 78 4.02 6.35 -7.83
CA GLU A 78 3.75 7.76 -8.16
C GLU A 78 3.35 8.60 -6.94
N ALA A 79 3.15 7.99 -5.76
CA ALA A 79 2.67 8.68 -4.58
C ALA A 79 3.81 9.43 -3.87
N ASP A 80 3.56 10.68 -3.49
CA ASP A 80 4.43 11.44 -2.60
C ASP A 80 4.18 11.07 -1.12
N ALA A 81 2.98 10.58 -0.81
CA ALA A 81 2.62 10.12 0.53
C ALA A 81 1.55 9.02 0.51
N VAL A 82 1.60 8.15 1.51
CA VAL A 82 0.58 7.12 1.74
C VAL A 82 0.01 7.23 3.16
N VAL A 83 -1.32 7.22 3.28
CA VAL A 83 -2.04 7.31 4.55
C VAL A 83 -2.67 5.96 4.88
N TYR A 84 -2.28 5.39 6.02
CA TYR A 84 -2.82 4.12 6.53
C TYR A 84 -3.97 4.37 7.51
N ALA A 85 -5.20 4.27 7.03
CA ALA A 85 -6.40 4.42 7.85
C ALA A 85 -6.91 3.05 8.31
N SER A 86 -6.48 2.63 9.51
CA SER A 86 -6.86 1.35 10.10
C SER A 86 -7.49 1.53 11.48
N PRO A 87 -8.45 0.67 11.88
CA PRO A 87 -8.80 0.50 13.28
C PRO A 87 -7.67 -0.25 14.01
N ILE A 88 -7.64 -0.14 15.33
CA ILE A 88 -6.82 -1.01 16.19
C ILE A 88 -7.61 -2.26 16.53
N TYR A 89 -7.24 -3.40 15.94
CA TYR A 89 -7.78 -4.73 16.24
C TYR A 89 -6.69 -5.59 16.86
N TRP A 90 -6.93 -6.13 18.06
CA TRP A 90 -5.95 -6.89 18.83
C TRP A 90 -4.56 -6.21 18.88
N PHE A 91 -4.55 -4.96 19.32
CA PHE A 91 -3.34 -4.15 19.53
C PHE A 91 -2.53 -3.80 18.28
N THR A 92 -3.07 -4.02 17.07
CA THR A 92 -2.41 -3.65 15.81
C THR A 92 -3.42 -3.23 14.74
N VAL A 93 -2.95 -2.96 13.52
CA VAL A 93 -3.78 -2.68 12.35
C VAL A 93 -4.70 -3.86 12.01
N SER A 94 -5.71 -3.65 11.15
CA SER A 94 -6.55 -4.75 10.68
C SER A 94 -5.74 -5.77 9.86
N ALA A 95 -6.24 -7.00 9.76
CA ALA A 95 -5.65 -8.02 8.92
C ALA A 95 -5.53 -7.57 7.45
N GLN A 96 -6.54 -6.89 6.91
CA GLN A 96 -6.50 -6.37 5.53
C GLN A 96 -5.41 -5.31 5.34
N MET A 97 -5.21 -4.43 6.33
CA MET A 97 -4.10 -3.47 6.29
C MET A 97 -2.76 -4.20 6.34
N LYS A 98 -2.63 -5.24 7.16
CA LYS A 98 -1.39 -6.02 7.25
C LYS A 98 -1.07 -6.77 5.95
N LEU A 99 -2.07 -7.33 5.27
CA LEU A 99 -1.89 -7.95 3.95
C LEU A 99 -1.30 -6.95 2.94
N PHE A 100 -1.91 -5.76 2.86
CA PHE A 100 -1.40 -4.67 2.03
C PHE A 100 0.05 -4.29 2.41
N MET A 101 0.32 -4.06 3.70
CA MET A 101 1.65 -3.69 4.20
C MET A 101 2.71 -4.75 3.89
N ASP A 102 2.38 -6.03 4.01
CA ASP A 102 3.32 -7.13 3.71
C ASP A 102 3.62 -7.22 2.22
N ARG A 103 2.62 -6.94 1.38
CA ARG A 103 2.76 -6.94 -0.07
C ARG A 103 3.46 -5.68 -0.62
N CYS A 104 3.62 -4.64 0.20
CA CYS A 104 4.55 -3.54 -0.07
C CYS A 104 6.01 -3.98 -0.10
N TYR A 105 6.36 -5.19 0.38
CA TYR A 105 7.71 -5.74 0.20
C TYR A 105 8.08 -5.91 -1.28
N GLY A 106 7.09 -6.08 -2.17
CA GLY A 106 7.32 -6.08 -3.61
C GLY A 106 7.44 -4.69 -4.24
N LEU A 107 7.30 -3.60 -3.48
CA LEU A 107 7.54 -2.25 -4.01
C LEU A 107 9.03 -1.97 -4.04
N GLY A 108 9.58 -1.82 -5.24
CA GLY A 108 10.94 -1.32 -5.41
C GLY A 108 11.98 -2.41 -5.31
N GLY A 109 11.89 -3.44 -6.18
CA GLY A 109 13.10 -4.13 -6.63
C GLY A 109 14.00 -3.13 -7.35
N ASP A 110 14.65 -2.25 -6.60
CA ASP A 110 15.55 -1.24 -7.14
C ASP A 110 16.88 -1.92 -7.44
N SER A 111 17.52 -1.57 -8.56
CA SER A 111 18.71 -2.30 -9.05
C SER A 111 19.87 -2.30 -8.05
N ASP A 112 19.90 -1.32 -7.15
CA ASP A 112 20.94 -1.14 -6.14
C ASP A 112 20.78 -2.10 -4.94
N GLU A 113 19.57 -2.58 -4.64
CA GLU A 113 19.34 -3.57 -3.56
C GLU A 113 19.52 -5.02 -4.01
N ILE A 114 19.40 -5.29 -5.33
CA ILE A 114 19.66 -6.61 -5.92
C ILE A 114 21.10 -7.04 -5.65
N GLU A 115 22.05 -6.10 -5.65
CA GLU A 115 23.45 -6.40 -5.34
C GLU A 115 23.64 -6.84 -3.87
N TYR A 116 22.86 -6.30 -2.93
CA TYR A 116 22.91 -6.70 -1.52
C TYR A 116 22.32 -8.10 -1.29
N HIS A 117 21.18 -8.41 -1.92
CA HIS A 117 20.55 -9.72 -1.79
C HIS A 117 21.31 -10.84 -2.51
N ALA A 118 22.00 -10.53 -3.62
CA ALA A 118 22.93 -11.47 -4.26
C ALA A 118 24.15 -11.83 -3.38
N LEU A 119 24.52 -10.97 -2.43
CA LEU A 119 25.64 -11.17 -1.49
C LEU A 119 25.24 -11.84 -0.17
N ALA A 120 23.94 -11.94 0.12
CA ALA A 120 23.40 -12.51 1.36
C ALA A 120 23.07 -14.03 1.26
N GLY A 121 23.35 -14.65 0.10
CA GLY A 121 23.19 -16.09 -0.18
C GLY A 121 24.48 -16.90 -0.05
#